data_AF-A0A1G2ZKE2-F1
#
_entry.id   AF-A0A1G2ZKE2-F1
#
_cell.length_a   1.000
_cell.length_b   1.000
_cell.length_c   1.000
_cell.angle_alpha   90.00
_cell.angle_beta   90.00
_cell.angle_gamma   90.00
#
_symmetry.space_group_name_H-M   'P 1'
#
loop_
_entity.id
_entity.type
_entity.pdbx_description
1 polymer ?
#
loop_
_entity_poly.entity_id
_entity_poly.type
_entity_poly.pdbx_seq_one_letter_code
_entity_poly.pdbx_strand_id
1 'polypeptide(L)'
;MAKGKTISIPVPADAEFILEGTVHLTELRMEGPFGDHFGHYSNAAAFPVFHISAITHRKNPVYPATIVGRPPMEDKYLGNATQQVLGPLIRLIHPEIKNLWAYYEAGFHNLLVVSVEERYRKEAMKTALSIMGEGQLSLTKCVVTVSEEVNPRDFHAVLRAIHEHFDPAYDFIMIPKVPLDTLDFTSYKMNLGSKMIIDATRDDTTKKQEDRKTPGNFETLLKSIDNRIIHWNLMGEALLVVSVKENGIDVVRNLIKSTEITGPDIIAAVSPDVDVYNLEQTIWGIFTRFDAERDIVFTEEKLVGISPVFRGKMGIDATWKTGYPSPLVMPDDVVDRVNKNWDAYWK
;
A
#
# COMPACT_ATOMS: atom_id res chain seq x y z
N MET A 1 -25.54 -26.16 9.07
CA MET A 1 -24.38 -27.07 8.88
C MET A 1 -24.87 -28.45 8.49
N ALA A 2 -24.11 -29.19 7.69
CA ALA A 2 -24.37 -30.57 7.26
C ALA A 2 -23.09 -31.42 7.38
N LYS A 3 -23.22 -32.75 7.36
CA LYS A 3 -22.08 -33.67 7.36
C LYS A 3 -21.49 -33.78 5.95
N GLY A 4 -20.16 -33.70 5.83
CA GLY A 4 -19.44 -34.02 4.59
C GLY A 4 -19.69 -35.47 4.12
N LYS A 5 -19.54 -35.71 2.82
CA LYS A 5 -19.67 -37.04 2.20
C LYS A 5 -18.43 -37.89 2.40
N THR A 6 -17.24 -37.29 2.28
CA THR A 6 -15.95 -37.98 2.31
C THR A 6 -15.05 -37.47 3.44
N ILE A 7 -15.36 -36.31 4.03
CA ILE A 7 -14.65 -35.75 5.19
C ILE A 7 -15.50 -35.73 6.46
N SER A 8 -14.84 -35.67 7.62
CA SER A 8 -15.50 -35.57 8.94
C SER A 8 -15.88 -34.15 9.35
N ILE A 9 -15.42 -33.14 8.60
CA ILE A 9 -15.65 -31.73 8.89
C ILE A 9 -17.07 -31.34 8.47
N PRO A 10 -17.84 -30.62 9.31
CA PRO A 10 -19.15 -30.13 8.92
C PRO A 10 -19.02 -28.99 7.90
N VAL A 11 -19.93 -28.96 6.93
CA VAL A 11 -19.97 -27.99 5.83
C VAL A 11 -21.23 -27.12 5.91
N PRO A 12 -21.27 -25.91 5.34
CA PRO A 12 -22.49 -25.10 5.29
C PRO A 12 -23.58 -25.85 4.50
N ALA A 13 -24.77 -26.00 5.08
CA ALA A 13 -25.85 -26.79 4.48
C ALA A 13 -26.45 -26.11 3.24
N ASP A 14 -26.37 -24.79 3.17
CA ASP A 14 -26.96 -23.95 2.13
C ASP A 14 -25.93 -23.49 1.08
N ALA A 15 -24.71 -24.06 1.08
CA ALA A 15 -23.69 -23.75 0.09
C ALA A 15 -24.13 -24.17 -1.32
N GLU A 16 -23.80 -23.35 -2.33
CA GLU A 16 -24.06 -23.68 -3.73
C GLU A 16 -23.23 -24.89 -4.19
N PHE A 17 -21.95 -24.91 -3.81
CA PHE A 17 -20.99 -25.99 -4.07
C PHE A 17 -20.18 -26.30 -2.80
N ILE A 18 -19.83 -27.57 -2.62
CA ILE A 18 -18.89 -28.07 -1.62
C ILE A 18 -17.91 -28.99 -2.35
N LEU A 19 -16.61 -28.66 -2.25
CA LEU A 19 -15.52 -29.49 -2.76
C LEU A 19 -14.84 -30.14 -1.55
N GLU A 20 -14.91 -31.46 -1.47
CA GLU A 20 -14.34 -32.24 -0.37
C GLU A 20 -13.09 -32.99 -0.84
N GLY A 21 -12.04 -33.03 -0.03
CA GLY A 21 -10.78 -33.60 -0.47
C GLY A 21 -9.67 -33.56 0.56
N THR A 22 -8.46 -33.83 0.09
CA THR A 22 -7.24 -33.84 0.91
C THR A 22 -6.12 -33.06 0.24
N VAL A 23 -5.25 -32.45 1.04
CA VAL A 23 -4.01 -31.83 0.58
C VAL A 23 -2.85 -32.66 1.09
N HIS A 24 -1.98 -33.14 0.19
CA HIS A 24 -0.77 -33.85 0.58
C HIS A 24 0.36 -32.87 0.88
N LEU A 25 1.00 -33.01 2.05
CA LEU A 25 2.04 -32.06 2.51
C LEU A 25 3.28 -32.00 1.61
N THR A 26 3.51 -33.02 0.79
CA THR A 26 4.71 -33.16 -0.05
C THR A 26 4.43 -32.97 -1.54
N GLU A 27 3.16 -32.90 -1.94
CA GLU A 27 2.81 -32.73 -3.34
C GLU A 27 2.56 -31.27 -3.64
N LEU A 28 3.48 -30.69 -4.40
CA LEU A 28 3.40 -29.31 -4.84
C LEU A 28 3.32 -29.26 -6.37
N ARG A 29 2.60 -28.25 -6.89
CA ARG A 29 2.56 -27.91 -8.31
C ARG A 29 2.80 -26.43 -8.48
N MET A 30 3.27 -26.05 -9.67
CA MET A 30 3.41 -24.64 -10.01
C MET A 30 2.02 -24.00 -10.13
N GLU A 31 1.79 -22.96 -9.34
CA GLU A 31 0.63 -22.07 -9.43
C GLU A 31 1.10 -20.71 -9.97
N GLY A 32 0.22 -20.02 -10.68
CA GLY A 32 0.52 -18.74 -11.32
C GLY A 32 1.36 -18.84 -12.60
N PRO A 33 1.82 -17.69 -13.13
CA PRO A 33 1.59 -16.35 -12.60
C PRO A 33 0.11 -15.97 -12.63
N PHE A 34 -0.34 -15.17 -11.67
CA PHE A 34 -1.73 -14.74 -11.54
C PHE A 34 -1.79 -13.24 -11.22
N GLY A 35 -2.82 -12.55 -11.71
CA GLY A 35 -3.03 -11.14 -11.41
C GLY A 35 -3.55 -10.99 -9.98
N ASP A 36 -2.86 -10.23 -9.14
CA ASP A 36 -3.24 -10.04 -7.74
C ASP A 36 -3.89 -8.68 -7.46
N HIS A 37 -4.26 -8.49 -6.19
CA HIS A 37 -4.91 -7.29 -5.68
C HIS A 37 -4.00 -6.04 -5.62
N PHE A 38 -2.69 -6.17 -5.88
CA PHE A 38 -1.85 -5.01 -6.16
C PHE A 38 -1.99 -4.53 -7.61
N GLY A 39 -2.69 -5.28 -8.47
CA GLY A 39 -2.79 -4.97 -9.89
C GLY A 39 -1.56 -5.36 -10.69
N HIS A 40 -0.81 -6.35 -10.20
CA HIS A 40 0.41 -6.87 -10.82
C HIS A 40 0.30 -8.38 -10.99
N TYR A 41 1.10 -8.95 -11.90
CA TYR A 41 1.25 -10.39 -11.97
C TYR A 41 2.18 -10.88 -10.86
N SER A 42 1.69 -11.71 -9.95
CA SER A 42 2.54 -12.36 -8.96
C SER A 42 3.44 -13.41 -9.61
N ASN A 43 4.59 -13.67 -8.99
CA ASN A 43 5.49 -14.72 -9.45
C ASN A 43 4.85 -16.10 -9.27
N ALA A 44 5.11 -17.00 -10.22
CA ALA A 44 4.73 -18.39 -10.08
C ALA A 44 5.55 -19.08 -8.98
N ALA A 45 4.89 -19.90 -8.16
CA ALA A 45 5.56 -20.66 -7.10
C ALA A 45 4.91 -22.04 -6.89
N ALA A 46 5.62 -22.91 -6.15
CA ALA A 46 5.14 -24.25 -5.86
C ALA A 46 4.15 -24.21 -4.68
N PHE A 47 2.89 -24.58 -4.92
CA PHE A 47 1.83 -24.63 -3.91
C PHE A 47 1.23 -26.04 -3.76
N PRO A 48 0.64 -26.37 -2.60
CA PRO A 48 0.03 -27.68 -2.35
C PRO A 48 -1.11 -28.01 -3.31
N VAL A 49 -1.18 -29.27 -3.74
CA VAL A 49 -2.29 -29.77 -4.59
C VAL A 49 -3.47 -30.19 -3.73
N PHE A 50 -4.65 -29.67 -4.06
CA PHE A 50 -5.91 -30.12 -3.47
C PHE A 50 -6.52 -31.26 -4.31
N HIS A 51 -6.58 -32.46 -3.73
CA HIS A 51 -7.17 -33.65 -4.36
C HIS A 51 -8.64 -33.77 -3.98
N ILE A 52 -9.50 -33.50 -4.95
CA ILE A 52 -10.95 -33.57 -4.78
C ILE A 52 -11.40 -35.04 -4.77
N SER A 53 -12.07 -35.42 -3.70
CA SER A 53 -12.69 -36.75 -3.50
C SER A 53 -14.19 -36.75 -3.77
N ALA A 54 -14.86 -35.61 -3.57
CA ALA A 54 -16.27 -35.42 -3.91
C ALA A 54 -16.57 -33.95 -4.20
N ILE A 55 -17.50 -33.73 -5.14
CA ILE A 55 -18.13 -32.43 -5.38
C ILE A 55 -19.62 -32.62 -5.13
N THR A 56 -20.19 -31.83 -4.22
CA THR A 56 -21.63 -31.78 -4.00
C THR A 56 -22.15 -30.36 -4.23
N HIS A 57 -23.40 -30.24 -4.70
CA HIS A 57 -23.98 -28.94 -5.04
C HIS A 57 -25.50 -28.96 -4.93
N ARG A 58 -26.11 -27.78 -4.88
CA ARG A 58 -27.57 -27.63 -4.92
C ARG A 58 -28.12 -27.97 -6.32
N LYS A 59 -29.41 -28.29 -6.41
CA LYS A 59 -30.09 -28.36 -7.71
C LYS A 59 -30.10 -26.96 -8.33
N ASN A 60 -29.64 -26.83 -9.57
CA ASN A 60 -29.44 -25.55 -10.28
C ASN A 60 -28.52 -24.59 -9.50
N PRO A 61 -27.24 -24.97 -9.29
CA PRO A 61 -26.35 -24.20 -8.45
C PRO A 61 -25.90 -22.91 -9.13
N VAL A 62 -25.65 -21.86 -8.34
CA VAL A 62 -25.01 -20.62 -8.77
C VAL A 62 -23.52 -20.71 -8.46
N TYR A 63 -22.66 -20.43 -9.44
CA TYR A 63 -21.20 -20.40 -9.23
C TYR A 63 -20.75 -18.97 -8.88
N PRO A 64 -20.51 -18.65 -7.59
CA PRO A 64 -19.94 -17.36 -7.23
C PRO A 64 -18.50 -17.31 -7.70
N ALA A 65 -18.19 -16.31 -8.52
CA ALA A 65 -16.84 -16.02 -8.97
C ALA A 65 -16.54 -14.55 -8.69
N THR A 66 -15.29 -14.27 -8.34
CA THR A 66 -14.77 -12.92 -8.22
C THR A 66 -13.52 -12.77 -9.07
N ILE A 67 -13.15 -11.52 -9.31
CA ILE A 67 -11.91 -11.16 -9.97
C ILE A 67 -11.12 -10.23 -9.06
N VAL A 68 -9.81 -10.41 -9.05
CA VAL A 68 -8.86 -9.52 -8.39
C VAL A 68 -7.99 -8.86 -9.46
N GLY A 69 -7.40 -7.73 -9.11
CA GLY A 69 -6.60 -6.94 -10.04
C GLY A 69 -6.31 -5.56 -9.49
N ARG A 70 -6.06 -4.60 -10.40
CA ARG A 70 -5.80 -3.20 -10.02
C ARG A 70 -6.99 -2.67 -9.21
N PRO A 71 -6.79 -2.19 -7.96
CA PRO A 71 -7.89 -1.65 -7.17
C PRO A 71 -8.62 -0.52 -7.89
N PRO A 72 -9.96 -0.38 -7.68
CA PRO A 72 -10.79 -1.17 -6.78
C PRO A 72 -11.37 -2.45 -7.42
N MET A 73 -11.41 -3.55 -6.66
CA MET A 73 -12.15 -4.78 -7.01
C MET A 73 -13.13 -5.15 -5.87
N GLU A 74 -13.80 -6.31 -5.93
CA GLU A 74 -14.78 -6.72 -4.92
C GLU A 74 -14.17 -6.79 -3.50
N ASP A 75 -12.90 -7.17 -3.42
CA ASP A 75 -12.08 -7.19 -2.20
C ASP A 75 -12.04 -5.85 -1.46
N LYS A 76 -12.14 -4.70 -2.16
CA LYS A 76 -12.30 -3.37 -1.53
C LYS A 76 -13.47 -3.37 -0.55
N TYR A 77 -14.64 -3.84 -0.99
CA TYR A 77 -15.86 -3.75 -0.19
C TYR A 77 -15.80 -4.71 0.99
N LEU A 78 -15.29 -5.92 0.78
CA LEU A 78 -15.10 -6.93 1.82
C LEU A 78 -14.07 -6.47 2.87
N GLY A 79 -12.93 -5.94 2.43
CA GLY A 79 -11.89 -5.41 3.31
C GLY A 79 -12.36 -4.19 4.10
N ASN A 80 -13.09 -3.26 3.45
CA ASN A 80 -13.66 -2.09 4.11
C ASN A 80 -14.70 -2.46 5.19
N ALA A 81 -15.55 -3.46 4.92
CA ALA A 81 -16.47 -3.98 5.92
C ALA A 81 -15.71 -4.64 7.09
N THR A 82 -14.69 -5.45 6.76
CA THR A 82 -13.87 -6.16 7.76
C THR A 82 -13.17 -5.19 8.70
N GLN A 83 -12.51 -4.15 8.19
CA GLN A 83 -11.83 -3.16 9.04
C GLN A 83 -12.81 -2.33 9.88
N GLN A 84 -14.04 -2.10 9.42
CA GLN A 84 -15.05 -1.39 10.21
C GLN A 84 -15.60 -2.24 11.36
N VAL A 85 -15.79 -3.54 11.12
CA VAL A 85 -16.31 -4.47 12.12
C VAL A 85 -15.24 -4.88 13.12
N LEU A 86 -14.03 -5.22 12.64
CA LEU A 86 -12.96 -5.77 13.46
C LEU A 86 -11.96 -4.71 13.95
N GLY A 87 -11.76 -3.63 13.21
CA GLY A 87 -10.79 -2.57 13.55
C GLY A 87 -10.94 -2.02 14.97
N PRO A 88 -12.15 -1.74 15.49
CA PRO A 88 -12.32 -1.28 16.87
C PRO A 88 -11.81 -2.25 17.95
N LEU A 89 -11.70 -3.55 17.64
CA LEU A 89 -11.21 -4.56 18.60
C LEU A 89 -9.74 -4.36 18.95
N ILE A 90 -8.95 -3.66 18.12
CA ILE A 90 -7.55 -3.34 18.43
C ILE A 90 -7.42 -2.55 19.74
N ARG A 91 -8.46 -1.80 20.13
CA ARG A 91 -8.45 -0.99 21.36
C ARG A 91 -8.47 -1.82 22.64
N LEU A 92 -8.75 -3.12 22.54
CA LEU A 92 -8.63 -4.04 23.67
C LEU A 92 -7.17 -4.25 24.07
N ILE A 93 -6.23 -4.07 23.14
CA ILE A 93 -4.79 -4.18 23.38
C ILE A 93 -4.08 -2.83 23.33
N HIS A 94 -4.56 -1.90 22.49
CA HIS A 94 -4.02 -0.54 22.33
C HIS A 94 -5.10 0.51 22.57
N PRO A 95 -5.46 0.80 23.83
CA PRO A 95 -6.53 1.74 24.17
C PRO A 95 -6.29 3.17 23.68
N GLU A 96 -5.04 3.54 23.41
CA GLU A 96 -4.64 4.82 22.83
C GLU A 96 -5.07 5.00 21.36
N ILE A 97 -5.41 3.91 20.63
CA ILE A 97 -5.84 4.00 19.24
C ILE A 97 -7.28 4.53 19.17
N LYS A 98 -7.45 5.71 18.58
CA LYS A 98 -8.78 6.30 18.37
C LYS A 98 -9.43 5.85 17.09
N ASN A 99 -8.67 5.58 16.04
CA ASN A 99 -9.17 5.11 14.76
C ASN A 99 -8.01 4.61 13.92
N LEU A 100 -8.30 3.75 12.93
CA LEU A 100 -7.33 3.27 11.96
C LEU A 100 -7.99 3.09 10.60
N TRP A 101 -7.19 3.21 9.54
CA TRP A 101 -7.65 2.97 8.18
C TRP A 101 -6.54 2.37 7.33
N ALA A 102 -6.80 1.17 6.82
CA ALA A 102 -5.98 0.50 5.83
C ALA A 102 -6.47 0.90 4.44
N TYR A 103 -5.58 1.47 3.62
CA TYR A 103 -5.94 2.02 2.30
C TYR A 103 -6.03 0.90 1.26
N TYR A 104 -7.22 0.66 0.72
CA TYR A 104 -7.44 -0.39 -0.29
C TYR A 104 -6.69 -0.09 -1.59
N GLU A 105 -6.48 1.19 -1.90
CA GLU A 105 -5.71 1.66 -3.05
C GLU A 105 -4.27 1.13 -3.00
N ALA A 106 -3.74 0.92 -1.80
CA ALA A 106 -2.43 0.35 -1.51
C ALA A 106 -2.50 -1.16 -1.19
N GLY A 107 -3.58 -1.86 -1.55
CA GLY A 107 -3.76 -3.28 -1.21
C GLY A 107 -4.00 -3.55 0.27
N PHE A 108 -4.57 -2.57 0.99
CA PHE A 108 -4.81 -2.54 2.44
C PHE A 108 -3.55 -2.51 3.31
N HIS A 109 -2.65 -3.47 3.15
CA HIS A 109 -1.53 -3.62 4.07
C HIS A 109 -0.32 -2.74 3.71
N ASN A 110 -0.14 -2.23 2.48
CA ASN A 110 1.04 -1.37 2.25
C ASN A 110 0.95 0.01 2.90
N LEU A 111 -0.25 0.53 3.21
CA LEU A 111 -0.44 1.80 3.89
C LEU A 111 -1.54 1.70 4.96
N LEU A 112 -1.13 1.90 6.21
CA LEU A 112 -2.00 2.01 7.36
C LEU A 112 -1.84 3.39 8.00
N VAL A 113 -2.94 4.10 8.20
CA VAL A 113 -2.96 5.32 9.01
C VAL A 113 -3.64 5.02 10.35
N VAL A 114 -3.02 5.45 11.44
CA VAL A 114 -3.53 5.23 12.80
C VAL A 114 -3.61 6.58 13.54
N SER A 115 -4.81 6.95 13.97
CA SER A 115 -4.98 8.10 14.89
C SER A 115 -4.79 7.64 16.33
N VAL A 116 -3.92 8.33 17.07
CA VAL A 116 -3.46 7.96 18.41
C VAL A 116 -3.66 9.14 19.36
N GLU A 117 -4.20 8.86 20.55
CA GLU A 117 -4.14 9.79 21.69
C GLU A 117 -2.83 9.59 22.43
N GLU A 118 -1.88 10.50 22.25
CA GLU A 118 -0.62 10.45 22.99
C GLU A 118 -0.77 10.96 24.42
N ARG A 119 -0.43 10.11 25.39
CA ARG A 119 -0.36 10.46 26.82
C ARG A 119 1.03 10.91 27.24
N TYR A 120 2.03 10.51 26.46
CA TYR A 120 3.42 10.89 26.61
C TYR A 120 4.11 10.93 25.24
N ARG A 121 5.19 11.70 25.15
CA ARG A 121 5.93 11.92 23.91
C ARG A 121 6.35 10.58 23.29
N LYS A 122 6.04 10.39 22.00
CA LYS A 122 6.38 9.19 21.19
C LYS A 122 5.65 7.92 21.61
N GLU A 123 4.50 8.05 22.25
CA GLU A 123 3.58 6.93 22.45
C GLU A 123 3.11 6.36 21.11
N ALA A 124 2.83 7.20 20.12
CA ALA A 124 2.38 6.76 18.80
C ALA A 124 3.41 5.87 18.10
N MET A 125 4.71 6.16 18.25
CA MET A 125 5.79 5.32 17.73
C MET A 125 5.82 3.93 18.37
N LYS A 126 5.60 3.84 19.70
CA LYS A 126 5.46 2.56 20.41
C LYS A 126 4.28 1.76 19.84
N THR A 127 3.14 2.42 19.63
CA THR A 127 1.93 1.80 19.08
C THR A 127 2.15 1.30 17.67
N ALA A 128 2.78 2.09 16.80
CA ALA A 128 3.12 1.70 15.43
C ALA A 128 4.01 0.44 15.39
N LEU A 129 5.06 0.39 16.20
CA LEU A 129 5.94 -0.78 16.31
C LEU A 129 5.19 -2.03 16.79
N SER A 130 4.25 -1.90 17.73
CA SER A 130 3.44 -3.03 18.22
C SER A 130 2.52 -3.58 17.14
N ILE A 131 1.78 -2.69 16.46
CA ILE A 131 0.86 -3.06 15.37
C ILE A 131 1.59 -3.82 14.26
N MET A 132 2.81 -3.39 13.92
CA MET A 132 3.63 -4.04 12.89
C MET A 132 4.13 -5.45 13.28
N GLY A 133 3.91 -5.88 14.52
CA GLY A 133 4.14 -7.25 15.00
C GLY A 133 2.87 -8.08 15.17
N GLU A 134 1.68 -7.53 14.90
CA GLU A 134 0.41 -8.14 15.31
C GLU A 134 -0.40 -8.73 14.15
N GLY A 135 -0.61 -10.05 14.20
CA GLY A 135 -1.58 -10.75 13.35
C GLY A 135 -1.44 -10.39 11.86
N GLN A 136 -2.53 -9.93 11.24
CA GLN A 136 -2.52 -9.50 9.84
C GLN A 136 -1.90 -8.10 9.64
N LEU A 137 -1.87 -7.25 10.66
CA LEU A 137 -1.23 -5.94 10.61
C LEU A 137 0.31 -6.05 10.58
N SER A 138 0.85 -7.24 10.89
CA SER A 138 2.27 -7.52 10.69
C SER A 138 2.70 -7.53 9.23
N LEU A 139 1.77 -7.49 8.27
CA LEU A 139 2.08 -7.31 6.85
C LEU A 139 2.24 -5.83 6.49
N THR A 140 1.94 -4.91 7.42
CA THR A 140 1.91 -3.50 7.07
C THR A 140 3.29 -2.95 6.69
N LYS A 141 3.40 -2.34 5.51
CA LYS A 141 4.66 -1.77 5.01
C LYS A 141 4.89 -0.36 5.55
N CYS A 142 3.91 0.52 5.42
CA CYS A 142 3.99 1.91 5.84
C CYS A 142 2.93 2.18 6.91
N VAL A 143 3.38 2.62 8.09
CA VAL A 143 2.50 3.14 9.14
C VAL A 143 2.67 4.64 9.21
N VAL A 144 1.56 5.38 9.15
CA VAL A 144 1.53 6.81 9.47
C VAL A 144 0.71 6.98 10.73
N THR A 145 1.30 7.51 11.80
CA THR A 145 0.56 7.90 13.00
C THR A 145 0.18 9.37 12.95
N VAL A 146 -1.04 9.69 13.36
CA VAL A 146 -1.58 11.06 13.41
C VAL A 146 -2.29 11.27 14.74
N SER A 147 -2.52 12.52 15.16
CA SER A 147 -3.23 12.79 16.40
C SER A 147 -4.70 12.33 16.34
N GLU A 148 -5.29 12.12 17.52
CA GLU A 148 -6.63 11.57 17.71
C GLU A 148 -7.76 12.28 16.94
N GLU A 149 -7.63 13.58 16.67
CA GLU A 149 -8.58 14.41 15.94
C GLU A 149 -8.52 14.22 14.42
N VAL A 150 -7.43 13.67 13.90
CA VAL A 150 -7.20 13.49 12.46
C VAL A 150 -7.92 12.23 12.02
N ASN A 151 -8.88 12.38 11.10
CA ASN A 151 -9.58 11.23 10.51
C ASN A 151 -8.64 10.44 9.58
N PRO A 152 -8.27 9.18 9.90
CA PRO A 152 -7.37 8.38 9.07
C PRO A 152 -7.89 8.05 7.67
N ARG A 153 -9.19 8.27 7.40
CA ARG A 153 -9.79 8.04 6.07
C ARG A 153 -9.65 9.24 5.15
N ASP A 154 -9.48 10.44 5.71
CA ASP A 154 -9.30 11.67 4.93
C ASP A 154 -7.81 11.83 4.62
N PHE A 155 -7.40 11.37 3.45
CA PHE A 155 -5.99 11.46 3.03
C PHE A 155 -5.48 12.90 3.02
N HIS A 156 -6.32 13.90 2.72
CA HIS A 156 -5.91 15.30 2.79
C HIS A 156 -5.68 15.76 4.24
N ALA A 157 -6.46 15.29 5.21
CA ALA A 157 -6.21 15.55 6.62
C ALA A 157 -4.91 14.91 7.11
N VAL A 158 -4.61 13.69 6.66
CA VAL A 158 -3.35 13.00 6.96
C VAL A 158 -2.17 13.76 6.36
N LEU A 159 -2.27 14.20 5.11
CA LEU A 159 -1.23 15.02 4.48
C LEU A 159 -1.03 16.35 5.23
N ARG A 160 -2.11 17.02 5.68
CA ARG A 160 -1.98 18.22 6.53
C ARG A 160 -1.24 17.93 7.84
N ALA A 161 -1.56 16.83 8.52
CA ALA A 161 -0.86 16.44 9.74
C ALA A 161 0.64 16.18 9.49
N ILE A 162 0.99 15.51 8.39
CA ILE A 162 2.39 15.36 7.96
C ILE A 162 3.02 16.74 7.74
N HIS A 163 2.34 17.62 7.00
CA HIS A 163 2.84 18.96 6.74
C HIS A 163 3.05 19.78 8.01
N GLU A 164 2.20 19.62 9.03
CA GLU A 164 2.27 20.44 10.24
C GLU A 164 3.26 19.87 11.27
N HIS A 165 3.42 18.55 11.33
CA HIS A 165 4.05 17.91 12.49
C HIS A 165 5.27 17.03 12.19
N PHE A 166 5.47 16.58 10.95
CA PHE A 166 6.56 15.67 10.62
C PHE A 166 7.93 16.38 10.56
N ASP A 167 8.87 15.93 11.39
CA ASP A 167 10.31 16.14 11.32
C ASP A 167 11.05 14.81 11.10
N PRO A 168 11.62 14.55 9.90
CA PRO A 168 12.26 13.27 9.60
C PRO A 168 13.48 12.95 10.49
N ALA A 169 14.01 13.92 11.25
CA ALA A 169 15.10 13.67 12.19
C ALA A 169 14.64 12.89 13.45
N TYR A 170 13.36 13.01 13.81
CA TYR A 170 12.78 12.40 15.03
C TYR A 170 11.58 11.49 14.76
N ASP A 171 10.94 11.66 13.60
CA ASP A 171 9.60 11.15 13.34
C ASP A 171 9.57 10.10 12.23
N PHE A 172 10.73 9.72 11.71
CA PHE A 172 10.87 8.69 10.68
C PHE A 172 11.68 7.51 11.20
N ILE A 173 11.13 6.30 11.05
CA ILE A 173 11.86 5.05 11.27
C ILE A 173 11.78 4.22 9.99
N MET A 174 12.94 3.78 9.50
CA MET A 174 13.06 2.74 8.48
C MET A 174 13.54 1.45 9.16
N ILE A 175 12.83 0.35 8.90
CA ILE A 175 13.15 -0.98 9.44
C ILE A 175 13.56 -1.87 8.26
N PRO A 176 14.87 -2.10 8.05
CA PRO A 176 15.34 -2.88 6.92
C PRO A 176 15.25 -4.38 7.22
N LYS A 177 15.13 -5.20 6.18
CA LYS A 177 15.27 -6.67 6.21
C LYS A 177 14.31 -7.36 7.18
N VAL A 178 13.05 -7.02 7.08
CA VAL A 178 11.94 -7.58 7.86
C VAL A 178 10.96 -8.36 6.99
N PRO A 179 10.14 -9.24 7.58
CA PRO A 179 9.09 -9.94 6.84
C PRO A 179 8.16 -8.97 6.13
N LEU A 180 7.79 -9.31 4.89
CA LEU A 180 6.85 -8.57 4.06
C LEU A 180 5.87 -9.56 3.41
N ASP A 181 4.81 -9.04 2.80
CA ASP A 181 3.84 -9.86 2.09
C ASP A 181 4.48 -10.66 0.95
N THR A 182 3.93 -11.85 0.69
CA THR A 182 4.44 -12.76 -0.36
C THR A 182 4.33 -12.15 -1.75
N LEU A 183 3.32 -11.31 -1.99
CA LEU A 183 3.05 -10.67 -3.27
C LEU A 183 3.85 -9.38 -3.44
N ASP A 184 4.46 -8.86 -2.37
CA ASP A 184 5.27 -7.66 -2.46
C ASP A 184 6.62 -7.97 -3.14
N PHE A 185 6.71 -7.56 -4.40
CA PHE A 185 7.88 -7.77 -5.25
C PHE A 185 8.94 -6.68 -5.10
N THR A 186 8.67 -5.61 -4.35
CA THR A 186 9.50 -4.39 -4.39
C THR A 186 10.91 -4.60 -3.86
N SER A 187 11.14 -5.59 -2.99
CA SER A 187 12.45 -5.94 -2.44
C SER A 187 13.26 -6.90 -3.32
N TYR A 188 12.66 -7.42 -4.40
CA TYR A 188 13.15 -8.55 -5.20
C TYR A 188 13.31 -9.87 -4.45
N LYS A 189 12.77 -9.98 -3.22
CA LYS A 189 12.86 -11.17 -2.40
C LYS A 189 11.50 -11.48 -1.77
N MET A 190 10.97 -12.64 -2.10
CA MET A 190 9.72 -13.13 -1.54
C MET A 190 9.79 -13.14 0.01
N ASN A 191 8.75 -12.61 0.66
CA ASN A 191 8.59 -12.55 2.11
C ASN A 191 9.63 -11.70 2.87
N LEU A 192 10.46 -10.90 2.20
CA LEU A 192 11.50 -10.11 2.84
C LEU A 192 11.56 -8.72 2.20
N GLY A 193 11.56 -7.66 2.98
CA GLY A 193 11.77 -6.31 2.46
C GLY A 193 12.06 -5.32 3.58
N SER A 194 11.59 -4.10 3.41
CA SER A 194 11.71 -3.05 4.40
C SER A 194 10.37 -2.40 4.70
N LYS A 195 10.27 -1.81 5.89
CA LYS A 195 9.08 -1.12 6.37
C LYS A 195 9.44 0.28 6.86
N MET A 196 8.44 1.15 6.96
CA MET A 196 8.64 2.50 7.46
C MET A 196 7.51 2.95 8.39
N ILE A 197 7.85 3.87 9.29
CA ILE A 197 6.92 4.58 10.17
C ILE A 197 7.14 6.07 9.98
N ILE A 198 6.06 6.82 9.79
CA ILE A 198 6.00 8.28 9.87
C ILE A 198 5.14 8.64 11.08
N ASP A 199 5.69 9.43 11.98
CA ASP A 199 4.96 9.98 13.11
C ASP A 199 4.58 11.44 12.86
N ALA A 200 3.33 11.66 12.47
CA ALA A 200 2.75 12.97 12.23
C ALA A 200 1.78 13.37 13.35
N THR A 201 1.99 12.87 14.57
CA THR A 201 1.27 13.33 15.76
C THR A 201 1.73 14.74 16.16
N ARG A 202 0.81 15.51 16.72
CA ARG A 202 1.04 16.89 17.16
C ARG A 202 2.16 16.96 18.19
N ASP A 203 3.20 17.72 17.88
CA ASP A 203 4.23 18.11 18.83
C ASP A 203 4.11 19.61 19.11
N ASP A 204 3.68 19.95 20.33
CA ASP A 204 3.48 21.33 20.79
C ASP A 204 4.80 22.15 20.82
N THR A 205 5.95 21.51 20.61
CA THR A 205 7.26 22.18 20.51
C THR A 205 7.66 22.53 19.07
N THR A 206 6.98 21.97 18.07
CA THR A 206 7.32 22.12 16.65
C THR A 206 6.72 23.42 16.11
N LYS A 207 7.55 24.46 16.00
CA LYS A 207 7.20 25.66 15.24
C LYS A 207 7.60 25.47 13.78
N LYS A 208 6.65 25.17 12.88
CA LYS A 208 6.93 25.27 11.43
C LYS A 208 6.88 26.72 10.95
N GLN A 209 7.75 27.00 9.98
CA GLN A 209 7.87 28.30 9.30
C GLN A 209 6.60 28.62 8.50
N GLU A 210 6.28 29.91 8.41
CA GLU A 210 5.14 30.47 7.65
C GLU A 210 4.91 29.80 6.27
N ASP A 211 3.63 29.69 5.89
CA ASP A 211 3.09 29.19 4.63
C ASP A 211 4.06 29.37 3.45
N ARG A 212 4.69 28.27 3.04
CA ARG A 212 5.64 28.26 1.93
C ARG A 212 4.87 28.18 0.62
N LYS A 213 4.47 29.35 0.12
CA LYS A 213 3.74 29.45 -1.16
C LYS A 213 4.56 28.90 -2.31
N THR A 214 3.93 28.02 -3.07
CA THR A 214 4.45 27.53 -4.35
C THR A 214 4.62 28.69 -5.34
N PRO A 215 5.74 28.79 -6.08
CA PRO A 215 5.92 29.84 -7.08
C PRO A 215 4.82 29.83 -8.15
N GLY A 216 4.43 31.01 -8.65
CA GLY A 216 3.35 31.17 -9.64
C GLY A 216 3.59 30.50 -11.01
N ASN A 217 4.78 29.96 -11.27
CA ASN A 217 5.08 29.17 -12.48
C ASN A 217 5.78 27.85 -12.12
N PHE A 218 5.10 27.05 -11.28
CA PHE A 218 5.65 25.81 -10.72
C PHE A 218 6.00 24.75 -11.78
N GLU A 219 5.20 24.63 -12.85
CA GLU A 219 5.48 23.67 -13.92
C GLU A 219 6.80 23.99 -14.64
N THR A 220 7.04 25.27 -14.96
CA THR A 220 8.29 25.69 -15.61
C THR A 220 9.49 25.43 -14.71
N LEU A 221 9.35 25.70 -13.41
CA LEU A 221 10.39 25.40 -12.42
C LEU A 221 10.71 23.89 -12.36
N LEU A 222 9.68 23.04 -12.27
CA LEU A 222 9.88 21.59 -12.25
C LEU A 222 10.62 21.12 -13.50
N LYS A 223 10.19 21.56 -14.69
CA LYS A 223 10.84 21.21 -15.96
C LYS A 223 12.26 21.77 -16.11
N SER A 224 12.57 22.91 -15.49
CA SER A 224 13.93 23.45 -15.47
C SER A 224 14.85 22.70 -14.51
N ILE A 225 14.31 22.16 -13.41
CA ILE A 225 15.06 21.28 -12.51
C ILE A 225 15.30 19.93 -13.18
N ASP A 226 14.27 19.36 -13.80
CA ASP A 226 14.36 18.08 -14.50
C ASP A 226 13.37 17.96 -15.67
N ASN A 227 13.91 17.81 -16.88
CA ASN A 227 13.11 17.74 -18.11
C ASN A 227 12.42 16.37 -18.33
N ARG A 228 12.67 15.37 -17.46
CA ARG A 228 12.02 14.06 -17.51
C ARG A 228 10.62 14.07 -16.91
N ILE A 229 10.23 15.14 -16.21
CA ILE A 229 8.90 15.31 -15.61
C ILE A 229 7.86 15.54 -16.71
N ILE A 230 6.79 14.74 -16.69
CA ILE A 230 5.69 14.76 -17.67
C ILE A 230 4.48 15.50 -17.09
N HIS A 231 4.06 15.06 -15.90
CA HIS A 231 2.91 15.58 -15.17
C HIS A 231 3.30 15.76 -13.71
N TRP A 232 2.58 16.62 -13.01
CA TRP A 232 2.78 16.85 -11.59
C TRP A 232 1.46 17.18 -10.92
N ASN A 233 1.36 16.85 -9.65
CA ASN A 233 0.26 17.28 -8.80
C ASN A 233 0.78 17.55 -7.39
N LEU A 234 0.40 18.68 -6.82
CA LEU A 234 0.73 19.04 -5.43
C LEU A 234 -0.52 18.84 -4.58
N MET A 235 -0.48 17.85 -3.68
CA MET A 235 -1.58 17.48 -2.82
C MET A 235 -1.46 18.21 -1.47
N GLY A 236 -2.18 19.32 -1.35
CA GLY A 236 -2.04 20.23 -0.22
C GLY A 236 -0.67 20.88 -0.23
N GLU A 237 0.01 20.89 0.92
CA GLU A 237 1.39 21.42 1.03
C GLU A 237 2.41 20.34 1.36
N ALA A 238 1.97 19.08 1.54
CA ALA A 238 2.80 18.01 2.06
C ALA A 238 3.45 17.16 0.97
N LEU A 239 2.69 16.81 -0.09
CA LEU A 239 3.08 15.78 -1.05
C LEU A 239 3.06 16.32 -2.48
N LEU A 240 4.23 16.42 -3.09
CA LEU A 240 4.38 16.61 -4.53
C LEU A 240 4.54 15.26 -5.21
N VAL A 241 3.66 14.95 -6.15
CA VAL A 241 3.78 13.76 -7.00
C VAL A 241 4.16 14.19 -8.40
N VAL A 242 5.22 13.60 -8.94
CA VAL A 242 5.65 13.82 -10.33
C VAL A 242 5.61 12.53 -11.12
N SER A 243 4.97 12.56 -12.28
CA SER A 243 5.08 11.49 -13.26
C SER A 243 6.32 11.71 -14.12
N VAL A 244 7.18 10.70 -14.24
CA VAL A 244 8.50 10.82 -14.88
C VAL A 244 8.70 9.75 -15.94
N LYS A 245 9.44 10.09 -17.01
CA LYS A 245 9.72 9.18 -18.12
C LYS A 245 10.60 7.99 -17.71
N GLU A 246 11.65 8.25 -16.94
CA GLU A 246 12.67 7.28 -16.55
C GLU A 246 13.51 7.83 -15.38
N ASN A 247 14.31 6.95 -14.74
CA ASN A 247 15.28 7.31 -13.70
C ASN A 247 14.68 8.12 -12.55
N GLY A 248 13.56 7.63 -12.00
CA GLY A 248 12.77 8.34 -10.98
C GLY A 248 13.58 8.79 -9.77
N ILE A 249 14.46 7.93 -9.24
CA ILE A 249 15.31 8.28 -8.09
C ILE A 249 16.18 9.52 -8.33
N ASP A 250 16.69 9.74 -9.54
CA ASP A 250 17.52 10.91 -9.83
C ASP A 250 16.67 12.17 -9.95
N VAL A 251 15.47 12.06 -10.54
CA VAL A 251 14.51 13.17 -10.57
C VAL A 251 14.13 13.58 -9.15
N VAL A 252 13.80 12.62 -8.29
CA VAL A 252 13.50 12.85 -6.87
C VAL A 252 14.67 13.54 -6.18
N ARG A 253 15.90 13.04 -6.35
CA ARG A 253 17.12 13.63 -5.78
C ARG A 253 17.34 15.08 -6.22
N ASN A 254 17.07 15.40 -7.49
CA ASN A 254 17.18 16.77 -8.00
C ASN A 254 16.14 17.68 -7.34
N LEU A 255 14.89 17.22 -7.21
CA LEU A 255 13.80 17.98 -6.62
C LEU A 255 13.98 18.23 -5.11
N ILE A 256 14.38 17.22 -4.34
CA ILE A 256 14.58 17.37 -2.88
C ILE A 256 15.76 18.28 -2.52
N LYS A 257 16.75 18.40 -3.41
CA LYS A 257 17.91 19.30 -3.27
C LYS A 257 17.63 20.73 -3.74
N SER A 258 16.60 20.94 -4.55
CA SER A 258 16.24 22.28 -5.00
C SER A 258 15.80 23.15 -3.82
N THR A 259 16.45 24.31 -3.70
CA THR A 259 16.08 25.36 -2.74
C THR A 259 14.89 26.18 -3.22
N GLU A 260 14.54 26.11 -4.51
CA GLU A 260 13.38 26.79 -5.11
C GLU A 260 12.07 26.06 -4.81
N ILE A 261 12.14 24.75 -4.55
CA ILE A 261 11.00 23.97 -4.04
C ILE A 261 11.01 24.07 -2.52
N THR A 262 10.06 24.80 -1.94
CA THR A 262 10.03 25.06 -0.50
C THR A 262 8.85 24.41 0.21
N GLY A 263 7.72 24.22 -0.49
CA GLY A 263 6.45 23.69 0.06
C GLY A 263 6.47 22.23 0.53
N PRO A 264 6.53 21.23 -0.38
CA PRO A 264 6.32 19.83 -0.06
C PRO A 264 7.37 19.25 0.89
N ASP A 265 6.92 18.56 1.95
CA ASP A 265 7.77 17.74 2.82
C ASP A 265 8.15 16.40 2.15
N ILE A 266 7.27 15.88 1.29
CA ILE A 266 7.44 14.61 0.58
C ILE A 266 7.35 14.85 -0.93
N ILE A 267 8.28 14.29 -1.69
CA ILE A 267 8.29 14.29 -3.15
C ILE A 267 8.32 12.85 -3.65
N ALA A 268 7.28 12.41 -4.34
CA ALA A 268 7.20 11.06 -4.91
C ALA A 268 7.27 11.11 -6.45
N ALA A 269 8.14 10.29 -7.04
CA ALA A 269 8.12 10.04 -8.47
C ALA A 269 7.35 8.76 -8.78
N VAL A 270 6.45 8.82 -9.77
CA VAL A 270 5.67 7.69 -10.28
C VAL A 270 5.88 7.54 -11.78
N SER A 271 5.59 6.35 -12.30
CA SER A 271 5.72 6.07 -13.73
C SER A 271 4.60 6.68 -14.58
N PRO A 272 4.76 6.75 -15.92
CA PRO A 272 3.78 7.39 -16.81
C PRO A 272 2.39 6.75 -16.85
N ASP A 273 2.24 5.53 -16.33
CA ASP A 273 0.97 4.80 -16.23
C ASP A 273 0.12 5.22 -15.02
N VAL A 274 0.63 6.12 -14.19
CA VAL A 274 -0.07 6.68 -13.03
C VAL A 274 -0.60 8.07 -13.36
N ASP A 275 -1.94 8.22 -13.34
CA ASP A 275 -2.57 9.54 -13.40
C ASP A 275 -2.43 10.26 -12.04
N VAL A 276 -1.52 11.23 -11.98
CA VAL A 276 -1.22 12.02 -10.78
C VAL A 276 -2.38 12.93 -10.33
N TYR A 277 -3.40 13.13 -11.17
CA TYR A 277 -4.60 13.90 -10.82
C TYR A 277 -5.71 13.02 -10.22
N ASN A 278 -5.56 11.69 -10.28
CA ASN A 278 -6.45 10.73 -9.66
C ASN A 278 -5.85 10.23 -8.33
N LEU A 279 -6.55 10.46 -7.22
CA LEU A 279 -6.06 10.11 -5.89
C LEU A 279 -5.87 8.59 -5.72
N GLU A 280 -6.79 7.77 -6.22
CA GLU A 280 -6.68 6.31 -6.10
C GLU A 280 -5.45 5.79 -6.85
N GLN A 281 -5.23 6.26 -8.09
CA GLN A 281 -4.07 5.90 -8.88
C GLN A 281 -2.77 6.40 -8.25
N THR A 282 -2.79 7.58 -7.63
CA THR A 282 -1.62 8.15 -6.96
C THR A 282 -1.23 7.32 -5.74
N ILE A 283 -2.17 6.98 -4.86
CA ILE A 283 -1.90 6.14 -3.69
C ILE A 283 -1.42 4.75 -4.15
N TRP A 284 -2.10 4.15 -5.13
CA TRP A 284 -1.67 2.88 -5.71
C TRP A 284 -0.26 2.94 -6.28
N GLY A 285 0.02 3.93 -7.12
CA GLY A 285 1.29 4.08 -7.83
C GLY A 285 2.46 4.32 -6.88
N ILE A 286 2.24 5.06 -5.78
CA ILE A 286 3.25 5.27 -4.73
C ILE A 286 3.41 3.98 -3.92
N PHE A 287 2.37 3.57 -3.20
CA PHE A 287 2.51 2.60 -2.10
C PHE A 287 2.60 1.13 -2.54
N THR A 288 2.59 0.82 -3.83
CA THR A 288 2.79 -0.55 -4.34
C THR A 288 4.13 -0.77 -5.05
N ARG A 289 4.96 0.28 -5.22
CA ARG A 289 6.14 0.24 -6.12
C ARG A 289 7.46 0.63 -5.50
N PHE A 290 7.51 0.89 -4.20
CA PHE A 290 8.76 1.21 -3.51
C PHE A 290 9.10 0.23 -2.39
N ASP A 291 10.39 0.00 -2.20
CA ASP A 291 10.96 -0.60 -1.00
C ASP A 291 11.66 0.51 -0.18
N ALA A 292 11.30 0.64 1.10
CA ALA A 292 11.73 1.77 1.93
C ALA A 292 13.27 1.88 2.11
N GLU A 293 14.00 0.77 2.13
CA GLU A 293 15.47 0.76 2.26
C GLU A 293 16.15 1.25 0.98
N ARG A 294 15.60 0.95 -0.19
CA ARG A 294 16.22 1.28 -1.49
C ARG A 294 15.74 2.60 -2.09
N ASP A 295 14.46 2.91 -1.92
CA ASP A 295 13.76 3.87 -2.77
C ASP A 295 13.38 5.17 -2.04
N ILE A 296 13.65 5.24 -0.74
CA ILE A 296 13.51 6.47 0.06
C ILE A 296 14.86 7.17 0.15
N VAL A 297 14.85 8.47 -0.08
CA VAL A 297 16.03 9.35 0.05
C VAL A 297 15.64 10.64 0.77
N PHE A 298 16.59 11.30 1.41
CA PHE A 298 16.38 12.59 2.06
C PHE A 298 17.30 13.68 1.51
N THR A 299 16.95 14.95 1.73
CA THR A 299 17.81 16.08 1.35
C THR A 299 19.19 15.96 2.01
N GLU A 300 19.23 15.58 3.30
CA GLU A 300 20.46 15.28 4.04
C GLU A 300 20.29 13.94 4.79
N GLU A 301 21.32 13.10 4.67
CA GLU A 301 21.41 11.79 5.31
C GLU A 301 22.76 11.71 6.02
N LYS A 302 22.76 11.45 7.34
CA LYS A 302 24.00 11.29 8.10
C LYS A 302 23.87 10.25 9.19
N LEU A 303 25.00 9.66 9.57
CA LEU A 303 25.10 8.85 10.77
C LEU A 303 25.57 9.72 11.94
N VAL A 304 24.78 9.75 13.02
CA VAL A 304 25.19 10.33 14.31
C VAL A 304 25.39 9.15 15.27
N GLY A 305 26.65 8.78 15.49
CA GLY A 305 26.96 7.46 16.06
C GLY A 305 26.54 6.36 15.09
N ILE A 306 25.78 5.38 15.58
CA ILE A 306 25.18 4.32 14.73
C ILE A 306 23.76 4.66 14.24
N SER A 307 23.19 5.79 14.70
CA SER A 307 21.83 6.17 14.33
C SER A 307 21.84 6.92 13.00
N PRO A 308 21.05 6.49 12.00
CA PRO A 308 20.75 7.35 10.85
C PRO A 308 19.92 8.55 11.32
N VAL A 309 20.25 9.72 10.80
CA VAL A 309 19.53 10.98 11.02
C VAL A 309 19.27 11.58 9.65
N PHE A 310 18.00 11.85 9.38
CA PHE A 310 17.49 12.38 8.13
C PHE A 310 17.02 13.82 8.32
N ARG A 311 17.21 14.69 7.32
CA ARG A 311 16.73 16.08 7.37
C ARG A 311 16.24 16.56 6.01
N GLY A 312 15.38 17.57 6.05
CA GLY A 312 14.83 18.22 4.86
C GLY A 312 13.66 17.44 4.28
N LYS A 313 13.56 17.39 2.96
CA LYS A 313 12.46 16.73 2.27
C LYS A 313 12.72 15.23 2.14
N MET A 314 11.66 14.46 2.26
CA MET A 314 11.65 13.03 1.93
C MET A 314 11.36 12.86 0.44
N GLY A 315 12.12 11.99 -0.22
CA GLY A 315 11.95 11.60 -1.60
C GLY A 315 11.56 10.13 -1.69
N ILE A 316 10.63 9.79 -2.58
CA ILE A 316 10.18 8.41 -2.82
C ILE A 316 10.27 8.10 -4.31
N ASP A 317 11.08 7.11 -4.70
CA ASP A 317 11.04 6.56 -6.06
C ASP A 317 10.06 5.40 -6.16
N ALA A 318 8.83 5.69 -6.58
CA ALA A 318 7.80 4.69 -6.86
C ALA A 318 7.64 4.41 -8.37
N THR A 319 8.69 4.67 -9.16
CA THR A 319 8.72 4.30 -10.57
C THR A 319 8.96 2.80 -10.77
N TRP A 320 8.63 2.32 -11.97
CA TRP A 320 8.99 0.99 -12.44
C TRP A 320 10.49 0.75 -12.38
N LYS A 321 10.86 -0.44 -11.91
CA LYS A 321 12.25 -0.87 -11.80
C LYS A 321 12.45 -2.14 -12.58
N THR A 322 13.64 -2.31 -13.15
CA THR A 322 14.01 -3.53 -13.84
C THR A 322 13.78 -4.74 -12.92
N GLY A 323 13.07 -5.75 -13.42
CA GLY A 323 12.75 -6.97 -12.68
C GLY A 323 11.44 -6.94 -11.90
N TYR A 324 10.74 -5.80 -11.83
CA TYR A 324 9.36 -5.79 -11.33
C TYR A 324 8.44 -6.57 -12.28
N PRO A 325 7.41 -7.26 -11.74
CA PRO A 325 6.42 -7.94 -12.57
C PRO A 325 5.66 -6.93 -13.43
N SER A 326 5.22 -7.38 -14.60
CA SER A 326 4.40 -6.55 -15.48
C SER A 326 3.09 -6.16 -14.80
N PRO A 327 2.57 -4.94 -15.07
CA PRO A 327 1.23 -4.57 -14.63
C PRO A 327 0.20 -5.52 -15.22
N LEU A 328 -0.88 -5.74 -14.47
CA LEU A 328 -2.00 -6.54 -14.93
C LEU A 328 -2.67 -5.84 -16.12
N VAL A 329 -2.62 -6.49 -17.28
CA VAL A 329 -3.30 -6.06 -18.50
C VAL A 329 -4.20 -7.19 -19.00
N MET A 330 -5.41 -6.83 -19.44
CA MET A 330 -6.33 -7.75 -20.10
C MET A 330 -6.00 -7.75 -21.60
N PRO A 331 -5.65 -8.90 -22.20
CA PRO A 331 -5.40 -8.97 -23.64
C PRO A 331 -6.66 -8.62 -24.45
N ASP A 332 -6.49 -7.85 -25.54
CA ASP A 332 -7.62 -7.39 -26.37
C ASP A 332 -8.45 -8.57 -26.93
N ASP A 333 -7.79 -9.67 -27.32
CA ASP A 333 -8.48 -10.86 -27.82
C ASP A 333 -9.35 -11.54 -26.75
N VAL A 334 -8.92 -11.49 -25.49
CA VAL A 334 -9.70 -11.99 -24.35
C VAL A 334 -10.90 -11.08 -24.10
N VAL A 335 -10.69 -9.75 -24.11
CA VAL A 335 -11.77 -8.76 -23.97
C VAL A 335 -12.81 -8.95 -25.07
N ASP A 336 -12.37 -9.05 -26.32
CA ASP A 336 -13.24 -9.26 -27.48
C ASP A 336 -14.01 -10.58 -27.38
N ARG A 337 -13.35 -11.65 -26.95
CA ARG A 337 -14.00 -12.96 -26.75
C ARG A 337 -15.05 -12.90 -25.67
N VAL A 338 -14.78 -12.24 -24.54
CA VAL A 338 -15.73 -12.06 -23.44
C VAL A 338 -16.93 -11.24 -23.92
N ASN A 339 -16.68 -10.08 -24.56
CA ASN A 339 -17.73 -9.21 -25.09
C ASN A 339 -18.62 -9.93 -26.10
N LYS A 340 -18.03 -10.68 -27.03
CA LYS A 340 -18.77 -11.45 -28.04
C LYS A 340 -19.70 -12.50 -27.45
N ASN A 341 -19.27 -13.15 -26.37
CA ASN A 341 -20.02 -14.26 -25.78
C ASN A 341 -20.90 -13.84 -24.59
N TRP A 342 -20.78 -12.59 -24.11
CA TRP A 342 -21.42 -12.14 -22.88
C TRP A 342 -22.93 -12.42 -22.87
N ASP A 343 -23.63 -12.03 -23.94
CA ASP A 343 -25.08 -12.22 -24.08
C ASP A 343 -25.51 -13.69 -24.25
N ALA A 344 -24.57 -14.60 -24.53
CA ALA A 344 -24.84 -16.02 -24.68
C ALA A 344 -24.72 -16.78 -23.35
N TYR A 345 -24.01 -16.26 -22.36
CA TYR A 345 -23.81 -16.93 -21.05
C TYR A 345 -25.01 -16.84 -20.12
N TRP A 346 -25.93 -15.91 -20.36
CA TRP A 346 -27.07 -15.60 -19.46
C TRP A 346 -28.45 -16.02 -20.01
N LYS A 347 -28.48 -16.95 -20.98
CA LYS A 347 -29.73 -17.46 -21.59
C LYS A 347 -30.19 -18.79 -21.03
#